data_AF-A0A847QNW5-F1
#
_entry.id   AF-A0A847QNW5-F1
#
_cell.length_a   1.000
_cell.length_b   1.000
_cell.length_c   1.000
_cell.angle_alpha   90.00
_cell.angle_beta   90.00
_cell.angle_gamma   90.00
#
_symmetry.space_group_name_H-M   'P 1'
#
loop_
_entity.id
_entity.type
_entity.pdbx_description
1 polymer ?
#
loop_
_entity_poly.entity_id
_entity_poly.type
_entity_poly.pdbx_seq_one_letter_code
_entity_poly.pdbx_strand_id
1 'polypeptide(L)'
;MFCPKCGSDIEEIKICPNCSSDLEKIIQSNNLTENQIISIKSRQKTYNLIIKFGFLGLAGVILIMFFIAANSISKGGMEIMKIQSVGGRTLEEAYYAELGKIYSGYAMITRTLGIFFASVMVWLGLKE
;
A
#
# COMPACT_ATOMS: atom_id res chain seq x y z
N MET A 1 -1.65 24.62 16.13
CA MET A 1 -1.82 24.16 17.54
C MET A 1 -2.86 23.04 17.53
N PHE A 2 -2.81 22.02 18.40
CA PHE A 2 -3.77 20.89 18.37
C PHE A 2 -4.71 20.90 19.58
N CYS A 3 -6.01 20.55 19.42
CA CYS A 3 -6.94 20.41 20.57
C CYS A 3 -6.56 19.15 21.36
N PRO A 4 -6.30 19.25 22.67
CA PRO A 4 -6.03 18.08 23.53
C PRO A 4 -7.25 17.17 23.72
N LYS A 5 -8.44 17.59 23.24
CA LYS A 5 -9.71 16.84 23.34
C LYS A 5 -10.16 16.21 22.02
N CYS A 6 -10.04 16.93 20.89
CA CYS A 6 -10.46 16.48 19.55
C CYS A 6 -9.29 15.90 18.72
N GLY A 7 -8.04 16.24 19.04
CA GLY A 7 -6.86 15.86 18.25
C GLY A 7 -6.78 16.50 16.85
N SER A 8 -7.70 17.40 16.49
CA SER A 8 -7.66 18.09 15.20
C SER A 8 -6.65 19.24 15.18
N ASP A 9 -6.08 19.49 14.01
CA ASP A 9 -5.24 20.65 13.75
C ASP A 9 -6.07 21.93 13.88
N ILE A 10 -5.54 22.91 14.61
CA ILE A 10 -6.12 24.24 14.80
C ILE A 10 -5.09 25.27 14.37
N GLU A 11 -5.43 26.03 13.34
CA GLU A 11 -4.70 27.22 12.94
C GLU A 11 -5.14 28.36 13.87
N GLU A 12 -4.36 28.64 14.92
CA GLU A 12 -4.39 29.84 15.79
C GLU A 12 -5.73 30.29 16.42
N ILE A 13 -6.83 29.56 16.24
CA ILE A 13 -8.14 29.92 16.80
C ILE A 13 -8.27 29.38 18.22
N LYS A 14 -8.72 30.24 19.15
CA LYS A 14 -8.87 29.94 20.60
C LYS A 14 -9.81 28.78 20.94
N ILE A 15 -10.61 28.32 19.98
CA ILE A 15 -11.69 27.34 20.13
C ILE A 15 -11.50 26.27 19.04
N CYS A 16 -11.35 24.97 19.37
CA CYS A 16 -11.27 23.94 18.30
C CYS A 16 -12.64 23.81 17.62
N PRO A 17 -12.69 23.86 16.28
CA PRO A 17 -13.92 23.77 15.51
C PRO A 17 -14.63 22.41 15.61
N ASN A 18 -13.93 21.38 16.10
CA ASN A 18 -14.44 20.01 16.22
C ASN A 18 -14.87 19.63 17.65
N CYS A 19 -14.21 20.16 18.70
CA CYS A 19 -14.53 19.90 20.12
C CYS A 19 -15.34 21.05 20.76
N SER A 20 -15.43 22.22 20.11
CA SER A 20 -15.91 23.51 20.66
C SER A 20 -15.34 23.85 22.04
N SER A 21 -14.18 23.26 22.40
CA SER A 21 -13.60 23.46 23.73
C SER A 21 -12.55 24.56 23.71
N ASP A 22 -12.65 25.41 24.71
CA ASP A 22 -11.82 26.59 24.95
C ASP A 22 -10.39 26.15 25.34
N LEU A 23 -9.42 26.41 24.46
CA LEU A 23 -8.06 25.86 24.57
C LEU A 23 -7.31 26.44 25.78
N GLU A 24 -7.56 27.71 26.11
CA GLU A 24 -6.95 28.41 27.26
C GLU A 24 -7.37 27.79 28.60
N LYS A 25 -8.64 27.34 28.74
CA LYS A 25 -9.13 26.74 29.98
C LYS A 25 -8.56 25.37 30.28
N ILE A 26 -8.28 24.56 29.24
CA ILE A 26 -7.73 23.21 29.41
C ILE A 26 -6.26 23.25 29.84
N ILE A 27 -5.51 24.23 29.34
CA ILE A 27 -4.09 24.43 29.72
C ILE A 27 -4.00 24.89 31.18
N GLN A 28 -4.91 25.77 31.63
CA GLN A 28 -4.96 26.23 33.01
C GLN A 28 -5.51 25.19 34.00
N SER A 29 -6.51 24.38 33.62
CA SER A 29 -7.15 23.45 34.56
C SER A 29 -6.28 22.24 34.90
N ASN A 30 -5.34 21.87 34.02
CA ASN A 30 -4.64 20.60 34.12
C ASN A 30 -3.19 20.69 34.60
N ASN A 31 -2.65 21.90 34.86
CA ASN A 31 -1.23 22.10 35.22
C ASN A 31 -0.27 21.24 34.37
N LEU A 32 -0.55 21.12 33.07
CA LEU A 32 0.23 20.29 32.16
C LEU A 32 1.60 20.96 31.95
N THR A 33 2.63 20.38 32.56
CA THR A 33 4.01 20.81 32.32
C THR A 33 4.40 20.50 30.87
N GLU A 34 5.18 21.38 30.26
CA GLU A 34 5.66 21.31 28.87
C GLU A 34 6.24 19.92 28.50
N ASN A 35 6.86 19.25 29.48
CA ASN A 35 7.39 17.88 29.37
C ASN A 35 6.32 16.80 29.10
N GLN A 36 5.09 16.94 29.61
CA GLN A 36 4.00 16.00 29.34
C GLN A 36 3.48 16.14 27.90
N ILE A 37 3.42 17.38 27.38
CA ILE A 37 3.04 17.67 25.98
C ILE A 37 4.07 17.07 25.02
N ILE A 38 5.36 17.14 25.34
CA ILE A 38 6.45 16.54 24.54
C ILE A 38 6.34 15.00 24.51
N SER A 39 5.96 14.36 25.61
CA SER A 39 5.81 12.89 25.68
C SER A 39 4.63 12.34 24.87
N ILE A 40 3.54 13.12 24.77
CA ILE A 40 2.37 12.78 23.94
C ILE A 40 2.73 12.94 22.46
N LYS A 41 3.45 14.03 22.13
CA LYS A 41 3.96 14.31 20.77
C LYS A 41 4.90 13.22 20.25
N SER A 42 5.77 12.65 21.10
CA SER A 42 6.69 11.58 20.70
C SER A 42 5.97 10.25 20.48
N ARG A 43 5.04 9.86 21.36
CA ARG A 43 4.24 8.62 21.21
C ARG A 43 3.39 8.61 19.94
N GLN A 44 2.76 9.73 19.62
CA GLN A 44 1.86 9.83 18.47
C GLN A 44 2.61 9.82 17.14
N LYS A 45 3.81 10.43 17.09
CA LYS A 45 4.71 10.33 15.94
C LYS A 45 5.18 8.90 15.68
N THR A 46 5.47 8.14 16.74
CA THR A 46 5.87 6.72 16.61
C THR A 46 4.71 5.83 16.13
N TYR A 47 3.48 6.10 16.59
CA TYR A 47 2.31 5.32 16.17
C TYR A 47 1.98 5.50 14.68
N ASN A 48 1.97 6.73 14.19
CA ASN A 48 1.77 6.99 12.76
C ASN A 48 2.90 6.40 11.90
N LEU A 49 4.12 6.31 12.43
CA LEU A 49 5.23 5.65 11.75
C LEU A 49 4.98 4.13 11.63
N ILE A 50 4.53 3.48 12.70
CA ILE A 50 4.26 2.03 12.72
C ILE A 50 3.12 1.66 11.77
N ILE A 51 2.05 2.46 11.73
CA ILE A 51 0.94 2.25 10.79
C ILE A 51 1.43 2.36 9.34
N LYS A 52 2.25 3.38 9.02
CA LYS A 52 2.86 3.55 7.70
C LYS A 52 3.72 2.36 7.30
N PHE A 53 4.54 1.86 8.22
CA PHE A 53 5.33 0.65 7.99
C PHE A 53 4.48 -0.60 7.82
N GLY A 54 3.35 -0.71 8.54
CA GLY A 54 2.39 -1.81 8.39
C GLY A 54 1.76 -1.85 6.99
N PHE A 55 1.24 -0.73 6.51
CA PHE A 55 0.66 -0.63 5.16
C PHE A 55 1.71 -0.82 4.05
N LEU A 56 2.92 -0.29 4.24
CA LEU A 56 4.02 -0.51 3.30
C LEU A 56 4.43 -1.98 3.23
N GLY A 57 4.50 -2.66 4.38
CA GLY A 57 4.77 -4.09 4.45
C GLY A 57 3.70 -4.93 3.75
N LEU A 58 2.42 -4.63 4.02
CA LEU A 58 1.29 -5.30 3.38
C LEU A 58 1.29 -5.14 1.85
N ALA A 59 1.54 -3.91 1.37
CA ALA A 59 1.67 -3.64 -0.06
C ALA A 59 2.82 -4.45 -0.70
N GLY A 60 3.95 -4.58 0.00
CA GLY A 60 5.07 -5.42 -0.43
C GLY A 60 4.70 -6.89 -0.56
N VAL A 61 3.98 -7.46 0.43
CA VAL A 61 3.52 -8.86 0.39
C VAL A 61 2.62 -9.12 -0.80
N ILE A 62 1.65 -8.23 -1.05
CA ILE A 62 0.74 -8.35 -2.20
C ILE A 62 1.52 -8.31 -3.51
N LEU A 63 2.43 -7.35 -3.66
CA LEU A 63 3.26 -7.23 -4.86
C LEU A 63 4.07 -8.50 -5.13
N ILE A 64 4.69 -9.08 -4.09
CA ILE A 64 5.45 -10.33 -4.21
C ILE A 64 4.55 -11.47 -4.69
N MET A 65 3.34 -11.61 -4.13
CA MET A 65 2.39 -12.66 -4.54
C MET A 65 1.98 -12.52 -6.01
N PHE A 66 1.72 -11.30 -6.48
CA PHE A 66 1.42 -11.06 -7.90
C PHE A 66 2.61 -11.42 -8.82
N PHE A 67 3.84 -11.11 -8.40
CA PHE A 67 5.03 -11.47 -9.17
C PHE A 67 5.25 -12.98 -9.22
N ILE A 68 5.00 -13.70 -8.11
CA ILE A 68 5.06 -15.17 -8.08
C ILE A 68 4.01 -15.75 -9.04
N ALA A 69 2.76 -15.28 -8.96
CA ALA A 69 1.69 -15.72 -9.85
C ALA A 69 2.01 -15.46 -11.32
N ALA A 70 2.51 -14.27 -11.66
CA ALA A 70 2.91 -13.93 -13.03
C ALA A 70 4.06 -14.81 -13.54
N ASN A 71 5.03 -15.13 -12.68
CA ASN A 71 6.11 -16.04 -13.04
C ASN A 71 5.61 -17.46 -13.30
N SER A 72 4.65 -17.96 -12.51
CA SER A 72 4.02 -19.26 -12.76
C SER A 72 3.25 -19.29 -14.07
N ILE A 73 2.46 -18.25 -14.37
CA ILE A 73 1.73 -18.12 -15.65
C ILE A 73 2.70 -18.11 -16.83
N SER A 74 3.76 -17.29 -16.75
CA SER A 74 4.76 -17.19 -17.82
C SER A 74 5.53 -18.50 -18.02
N LYS A 75 5.85 -19.23 -16.95
CA LYS A 75 6.51 -20.54 -17.05
C LYS A 75 5.60 -21.57 -17.72
N GLY A 76 4.34 -21.67 -17.28
CA GLY A 76 3.36 -22.54 -17.93
C GLY A 76 3.17 -22.21 -19.41
N GLY A 77 3.11 -20.92 -19.76
CA GLY A 77 3.05 -20.48 -21.16
C GLY A 77 4.28 -20.89 -21.98
N MET A 78 5.49 -20.80 -21.40
CA MET A 78 6.71 -21.26 -22.06
C MET A 78 6.77 -22.78 -22.24
N GLU A 79 6.24 -23.55 -21.29
CA GLU A 79 6.17 -25.01 -21.42
C GLU A 79 5.24 -25.42 -22.56
N ILE A 80 4.08 -24.75 -22.68
CA ILE A 80 3.15 -24.95 -23.80
C ILE A 80 3.83 -24.61 -25.14
N MET A 81 4.53 -23.47 -25.21
CA MET A 81 5.26 -23.06 -26.42
C MET A 81 6.33 -24.05 -26.87
N LYS A 82 6.91 -24.83 -25.94
CA LYS A 82 7.97 -25.81 -26.24
C LYS A 82 7.44 -27.14 -26.74
N ILE A 83 6.12 -27.33 -26.82
CA ILE A 83 5.53 -28.54 -27.40
C ILE A 83 5.88 -28.57 -28.89
N GLN A 84 6.65 -29.58 -29.29
CA GLN A 84 7.07 -29.81 -30.68
C GLN A 84 6.45 -31.11 -31.20
N SER A 85 6.02 -31.08 -32.45
CA SER A 85 5.52 -32.23 -33.19
C SER A 85 6.69 -32.97 -33.83
N VAL A 86 6.64 -34.31 -33.77
CA VAL A 86 7.61 -35.20 -34.42
C VAL A 86 7.67 -35.04 -35.95
N GLY A 87 6.62 -34.48 -36.57
CA GLY A 87 6.58 -34.20 -38.01
C GLY A 87 7.29 -32.90 -38.43
N GLY A 88 7.56 -32.00 -37.47
CA GLY A 88 8.12 -30.67 -37.69
C GLY A 88 7.17 -29.69 -38.40
N ARG A 89 7.13 -28.43 -37.94
CA ARG A 89 6.39 -27.30 -38.53
C ARG A 89 4.92 -27.61 -38.85
N THR A 90 4.21 -28.20 -37.89
CA THR A 90 2.77 -28.42 -38.02
C THR A 90 1.98 -27.17 -37.62
N LEU A 91 0.73 -27.08 -38.06
CA LEU A 91 -0.21 -26.03 -37.63
C LEU A 91 -0.37 -26.01 -36.10
N GLU A 92 -0.24 -27.16 -35.43
CA GLU A 92 -0.34 -27.23 -33.97
C GLU A 92 0.85 -26.53 -33.28
N GLU A 93 2.07 -26.65 -33.80
CA GLU A 93 3.23 -25.95 -33.22
C GLU A 93 3.08 -24.42 -33.30
N ALA A 94 2.60 -23.91 -34.43
CA ALA A 94 2.30 -22.48 -34.58
C ALA A 94 1.21 -22.03 -33.59
N TYR A 95 0.20 -22.88 -33.37
CA TYR A 95 -0.86 -22.62 -32.40
C TYR A 95 -0.34 -22.57 -30.95
N TYR A 96 0.50 -23.52 -30.54
CA TYR A 96 1.10 -23.53 -29.19
C TYR A 96 2.09 -22.38 -28.98
N ALA A 97 2.83 -21.99 -30.04
CA ALA A 97 3.70 -20.83 -29.99
C ALA A 97 2.92 -19.53 -29.73
N GLU A 98 1.75 -19.37 -30.38
CA GLU A 98 0.91 -18.19 -30.19
C GLU A 98 0.24 -18.18 -28.81
N LEU A 99 -0.18 -19.35 -28.31
CA LEU A 99 -0.64 -19.52 -26.92
C LEU A 99 0.42 -19.07 -25.91
N GLY A 100 1.68 -19.45 -26.10
CA GLY A 100 2.78 -19.01 -25.25
C GLY A 100 2.92 -17.50 -25.17
N LYS A 101 2.73 -16.80 -26.30
CA LYS A 101 2.72 -15.32 -26.33
C LYS A 101 1.53 -14.77 -25.54
N ILE A 102 0.33 -15.32 -25.72
CA ILE A 102 -0.87 -14.91 -24.99
C ILE A 102 -0.66 -15.04 -23.48
N TYR A 103 -0.12 -16.17 -23.00
CA TYR A 103 0.20 -16.36 -21.58
C TYR A 103 1.27 -15.38 -21.07
N SER A 104 2.25 -15.01 -21.88
CA SER A 104 3.22 -13.98 -21.50
C SER A 104 2.57 -12.59 -21.35
N GLY A 105 1.59 -12.28 -22.22
CA GLY A 105 0.74 -11.09 -22.10
C GLY A 105 -0.09 -11.10 -20.81
N TYR A 106 -0.73 -12.22 -20.47
CA TYR A 106 -1.45 -12.37 -19.20
C TYR A 106 -0.52 -12.15 -18.00
N ALA A 107 0.68 -12.75 -18.00
CA ALA A 107 1.66 -12.53 -16.95
C ALA A 107 2.08 -11.05 -16.83
N MET A 108 2.18 -10.32 -17.95
CA MET A 108 2.42 -8.88 -17.93
C MET A 108 1.25 -8.13 -17.27
N ILE A 109 0.00 -8.40 -17.66
CA ILE A 109 -1.19 -7.79 -17.04
C ILE A 109 -1.23 -8.06 -15.54
N THR A 110 -0.94 -9.29 -15.11
CA THR A 110 -0.88 -9.67 -13.68
C THR A 110 0.15 -8.83 -12.91
N ARG A 111 1.34 -8.59 -13.49
CA ARG A 111 2.36 -7.72 -12.86
C ARG A 111 1.88 -6.28 -12.74
N THR A 112 1.26 -5.74 -13.80
CA THR A 112 0.76 -4.36 -13.80
C THR A 112 -0.34 -4.16 -12.76
N LEU A 113 -1.26 -5.12 -12.62
CA LEU A 113 -2.30 -5.10 -11.57
C LEU A 113 -1.69 -5.15 -10.17
N GLY A 114 -0.68 -5.99 -9.96
CA GLY A 114 0.04 -6.05 -8.68
C GLY A 114 0.68 -4.71 -8.30
N ILE A 115 1.33 -4.03 -9.25
CA ILE A 115 1.91 -2.70 -9.05
C ILE A 115 0.83 -1.66 -8.75
N PHE A 116 -0.29 -1.71 -9.47
CA PHE A 116 -1.41 -0.79 -9.25
C PHE A 116 -1.98 -0.92 -7.83
N PHE A 117 -2.30 -2.14 -7.38
CA PHE A 117 -2.84 -2.35 -6.02
C PHE A 117 -1.82 -1.98 -4.93
N ALA A 118 -0.54 -2.31 -5.13
CA ALA A 118 0.51 -1.92 -4.20
C ALA A 118 0.64 -0.38 -4.11
N SER A 119 0.58 0.32 -5.25
CA SER A 119 0.62 1.78 -5.30
C SER A 119 -0.56 2.41 -4.56
N VAL A 120 -1.78 1.89 -4.76
CA VAL A 120 -2.99 2.37 -4.05
C VAL A 120 -2.88 2.15 -2.54
N MET A 121 -2.37 1.00 -2.09
CA MET A 121 -2.18 0.75 -0.65
C MET A 121 -1.14 1.69 -0.02
N VAL A 122 -0.02 1.94 -0.71
CA VAL A 122 0.99 2.88 -0.22
C VAL A 122 0.43 4.30 -0.17
N TRP A 123 -0.34 4.71 -1.18
CA TRP A 123 -1.00 6.01 -1.19
C TRP A 123 -1.97 6.19 -0.01
N LEU A 124 -2.80 5.18 0.28
CA LEU A 124 -3.70 5.22 1.44
C LEU A 124 -2.93 5.31 2.76
N GLY A 125 -1.90 4.49 2.94
CA GLY A 125 -1.06 4.54 4.14
C GLY A 125 -0.28 5.85 4.32
N LEU A 126 0.00 6.60 3.24
CA LEU A 126 0.64 7.92 3.32
C LEU A 126 -0.33 9.04 3.71
N LYS A 127 -1.61 8.93 3.31
CA LYS A 127 -2.66 9.91 3.61
C LYS A 127 -3.07 9.91 5.09
N GLU A 128 -2.91 8.77 5.76
CA GLU A 128 -3.10 8.58 7.21
C GLU A 128 -1.87 9.04 8.02
#